data_AF-D8IZI2-F1
#
_entry.id   AF-D8IZI2-F1
#
_cell.length_a   1.000
_cell.length_b   1.000
_cell.length_c   1.000
_cell.angle_alpha   90.00
_cell.angle_beta   90.00
_cell.angle_gamma   90.00
#
_symmetry.space_group_name_H-M   'P 1'
#
loop_
_entity.id
_entity.type
_entity.pdbx_description
1 polymer ?
#
loop_
_entity_poly.entity_id
_entity_poly.type
_entity_poly.pdbx_seq_one_letter_code
_entity_poly.pdbx_strand_id
1 'polypeptide(L)'
;MKELIMRLIGEARIQQAVAMSHVDNGMHVFAYPQEAGMLIALGVSAEAPMRPEDILRRRGAELRLFGGWLPALFNDGGIYVVRRLSSEEEEGGDELDSQLEAALELLN
;
A
#
# COMPACT_ATOMS: atom_id res chain seq x y z
N MET A 1 1.72 11.91 0.78
CA MET A 1 1.41 10.47 0.98
C MET A 1 1.93 9.96 2.32
N LYS A 2 3.23 10.13 2.62
CA LYS A 2 3.83 9.72 3.90
C LYS A 2 3.08 10.19 5.14
N GLU A 3 2.73 11.46 5.24
CA GLU A 3 1.96 11.99 6.39
C GLU A 3 0.62 11.29 6.58
N LEU A 4 -0.09 10.98 5.49
CA LEU A 4 -1.35 10.24 5.51
C LEU A 4 -1.12 8.82 6.05
N ILE A 5 -0.11 8.12 5.52
CA ILE A 5 0.26 6.78 5.97
C ILE A 5 0.60 6.81 7.47
N MET A 6 1.44 7.73 7.91
CA MET A 6 1.84 7.85 9.33
C MET A 6 0.64 8.10 10.24
N ARG A 7 -0.31 8.93 9.81
CA ARG A 7 -1.57 9.14 10.54
C ARG A 7 -2.37 7.84 10.63
N LEU A 8 -2.56 7.13 9.51
CA LEU A 8 -3.31 5.87 9.47
C LEU A 8 -2.64 4.78 10.32
N ILE A 9 -1.31 4.71 10.32
CA ILE A 9 -0.54 3.80 11.20
C ILE A 9 -0.85 4.12 12.67
N GLY A 10 -0.82 5.39 13.06
CA GLY A 10 -1.15 5.83 14.41
C GLY A 10 -2.59 5.47 14.81
N GLU A 11 -3.57 5.75 13.94
CA GLU A 11 -4.97 5.42 14.16
C GLU A 11 -5.19 3.91 14.29
N ALA A 12 -4.63 3.12 13.36
CA ALA A 12 -4.73 1.68 13.36
C ALA A 12 -4.13 1.06 14.62
N ARG A 13 -3.00 1.59 15.08
CA ARG A 13 -2.32 1.14 16.30
C ARG A 13 -3.12 1.46 17.56
N ILE A 14 -3.70 2.66 17.67
CA ILE A 14 -4.49 3.07 18.83
C ILE A 14 -5.79 2.27 18.92
N GLN A 15 -6.47 2.08 17.79
CA GLN A 15 -7.78 1.44 17.74
C GLN A 15 -7.70 -0.09 17.65
N GLN A 16 -6.51 -0.65 17.38
CA GLN A 16 -6.31 -2.07 17.09
C GLN A 16 -7.26 -2.55 15.97
N ALA A 17 -7.44 -1.69 14.97
CA ALA A 17 -8.36 -1.89 13.86
C ALA A 17 -7.75 -1.34 12.57
N VAL A 18 -8.32 -1.73 11.43
CA VAL A 18 -7.88 -1.23 10.13
C VAL A 18 -8.26 0.24 9.98
N ALA A 19 -7.29 1.10 9.69
CA ALA A 19 -7.53 2.50 9.32
C ALA A 19 -7.49 2.64 7.80
N MET A 20 -8.37 3.48 7.25
CA MET A 20 -8.53 3.66 5.79
C MET A 20 -8.69 5.14 5.44
N SER A 21 -8.15 5.54 4.29
CA SER A 21 -8.46 6.83 3.67
C SER A 21 -8.61 6.71 2.15
N HIS A 22 -9.38 7.63 1.58
CA HIS A 22 -9.51 7.83 0.14
C HIS A 22 -8.68 9.05 -0.25
N VAL A 23 -7.97 8.97 -1.36
CA VAL A 23 -7.16 10.05 -1.93
C VAL A 23 -7.83 10.54 -3.21
N ASP A 24 -7.69 11.82 -3.54
CA ASP A 24 -8.40 12.54 -4.60
C ASP A 24 -8.40 11.87 -6.00
N ASN A 25 -7.48 10.93 -6.26
CA ASN A 25 -7.37 10.19 -7.52
C ASN A 25 -8.14 8.85 -7.52
N GLY A 26 -9.09 8.64 -6.61
CA GLY A 26 -9.83 7.36 -6.49
C GLY A 26 -9.00 6.22 -5.90
N MET A 27 -7.87 6.56 -5.28
CA MET A 27 -6.98 5.60 -4.64
C MET A 27 -7.39 5.39 -3.19
N HIS A 28 -7.31 4.14 -2.74
CA HIS A 28 -7.56 3.73 -1.38
C HIS A 28 -6.25 3.40 -0.69
N VAL A 29 -6.13 3.82 0.56
CA VAL A 29 -4.99 3.54 1.41
C VAL A 29 -5.48 2.91 2.70
N PHE A 30 -4.84 1.81 3.09
CA PHE A 30 -5.16 1.09 4.32
C PHE A 30 -3.91 0.87 5.16
N ALA A 31 -4.07 0.95 6.48
CA ALA A 31 -3.11 0.49 7.47
C ALA A 31 -3.75 -0.62 8.31
N TYR A 32 -3.16 -1.82 8.28
CA TYR A 32 -3.63 -3.02 8.96
C TYR A 32 -2.66 -3.37 10.11
N PRO A 33 -3.08 -3.22 11.37
CA PRO A 33 -2.25 -3.63 12.49
C PRO A 33 -2.17 -5.16 12.53
N GLN A 34 -0.98 -5.69 12.79
CA GLN A 34 -0.70 -7.12 12.97
C GLN A 34 0.00 -7.31 14.32
N GLU A 35 0.04 -8.53 14.83
CA GLU A 35 0.75 -8.85 16.08
C GLU A 35 2.23 -8.45 16.06
N ALA A 36 2.86 -8.50 14.88
CA ALA A 36 4.29 -8.24 14.69
C ALA A 36 4.58 -7.06 13.74
N GLY A 37 3.70 -6.05 13.70
CA GLY A 37 3.95 -4.81 12.96
C GLY A 37 2.75 -4.32 12.16
N MET A 38 3.01 -3.60 11.07
CA MET A 38 1.98 -2.99 10.22
C MET A 38 2.06 -3.49 8.77
N LEU A 39 0.90 -3.81 8.18
CA LEU A 39 0.77 -3.91 6.73
C LEU A 39 0.13 -2.64 6.18
N ILE A 40 0.62 -2.17 5.05
CA ILE A 40 -0.05 -1.12 4.28
C ILE A 40 -0.53 -1.66 2.95
N ALA A 41 -1.69 -1.20 2.50
CA ALA A 41 -2.21 -1.47 1.17
C ALA A 41 -2.53 -0.17 0.45
N LEU A 42 -2.05 -0.04 -0.77
CA LEU A 42 -2.42 1.04 -1.69
C LEU A 42 -3.12 0.39 -2.88
N GLY A 43 -4.20 0.97 -3.36
CA GLY A 43 -4.90 0.40 -4.50
C GLY A 43 -6.00 1.27 -5.05
N VAL A 44 -6.68 0.74 -6.06
CA VAL A 44 -7.74 1.42 -6.80
C VAL A 44 -9.00 0.57 -6.80
N SER A 45 -10.15 1.22 -6.97
CA SER A 45 -11.43 0.52 -7.05
C SER A 45 -11.52 -0.41 -8.28
N ALA A 46 -12.50 -1.30 -8.27
CA ALA A 46 -12.79 -2.19 -9.40
C ALA A 46 -13.15 -1.46 -10.71
N GLU A 47 -13.52 -0.17 -10.63
CA GLU A 47 -13.90 0.66 -11.78
C GLU A 47 -12.69 1.31 -12.47
N ALA A 48 -11.51 1.28 -11.85
CA ALA A 48 -10.30 1.82 -12.45
C ALA A 48 -9.91 1.02 -13.71
N PRO A 49 -9.34 1.66 -14.75
CA PRO A 49 -8.95 1.00 -15.99
C PRO A 49 -7.72 0.09 -15.87
N MET A 50 -7.36 -0.32 -14.64
CA MET A 50 -6.21 -1.15 -14.34
C MET A 50 -6.58 -2.63 -14.40
N ARG A 51 -5.72 -3.43 -15.04
CA ARG A 51 -5.87 -4.90 -15.04
C ARG A 51 -4.78 -5.54 -14.16
N PRO A 52 -5.08 -6.66 -13.47
CA PRO A 52 -4.09 -7.35 -12.64
C PRO A 52 -2.79 -7.71 -13.37
N GLU A 53 -2.87 -8.05 -14.67
CA GLU A 53 -1.72 -8.41 -15.48
C GLU A 53 -0.74 -7.25 -15.66
N ASP A 54 -1.21 -6.01 -15.60
CA ASP A 54 -0.36 -4.83 -15.78
C ASP A 54 0.55 -4.65 -14.54
N ILE A 55 0.03 -4.86 -13.33
CA ILE A 55 0.83 -4.89 -12.09
C ILE A 55 1.84 -6.03 -12.11
N LEU A 56 1.39 -7.25 -12.47
CA LEU A 56 2.27 -8.42 -12.51
C LEU A 56 3.41 -8.24 -13.52
N ARG A 57 3.13 -7.63 -14.68
CA ARG A 57 4.14 -7.35 -15.69
C ARG A 57 5.18 -6.33 -15.20
N ARG A 58 4.74 -5.21 -14.62
CA ARG A 58 5.64 -4.18 -14.07
C ARG A 58 6.51 -4.74 -12.95
N ARG A 59 5.89 -5.44 -11.99
CA ARG A 59 6.60 -6.09 -10.89
C ARG A 59 7.63 -7.10 -11.39
N GLY A 60 7.27 -7.89 -12.41
CA GLY A 60 8.16 -8.88 -13.01
C GLY A 60 9.35 -8.27 -13.76
N ALA A 61 9.18 -7.09 -14.35
CA ALA A 61 10.24 -6.38 -15.06
C ALA A 61 11.33 -5.85 -14.12
N GLU A 62 10.95 -5.37 -12.94
CA GLU A 62 11.88 -4.76 -11.96
C GLU A 62 11.70 -5.32 -10.55
N LEU A 63 11.90 -6.63 -10.39
CA LEU A 63 11.73 -7.32 -9.10
C LEU A 63 12.57 -6.74 -7.95
N ARG A 64 13.71 -6.11 -8.24
CA ARG A 64 14.53 -5.47 -7.20
C ARG A 64 13.80 -4.28 -6.56
N LEU A 65 13.09 -3.50 -7.37
CA LEU A 65 12.39 -2.31 -6.95
C LEU A 65 11.00 -2.66 -6.39
N PHE A 66 10.27 -3.50 -7.12
CA PHE A 66 8.86 -3.80 -6.83
C PHE A 66 8.64 -5.09 -6.04
N GLY A 67 9.68 -5.89 -5.80
CA GLY A 67 9.55 -7.24 -5.23
C GLY A 67 8.92 -7.25 -3.82
N GLY A 68 9.17 -6.20 -3.04
CA GLY A 68 8.61 -6.04 -1.68
C GLY A 68 7.13 -5.65 -1.64
N TRP A 69 6.53 -5.33 -2.79
CA TRP A 69 5.10 -5.08 -2.94
C TRP A 69 4.41 -6.32 -3.51
N LEU A 70 3.41 -6.82 -2.79
CA LEU A 70 2.63 -8.00 -3.16
C LEU A 70 1.29 -7.57 -3.78
N PRO A 71 1.00 -7.95 -5.04
CA PRO A 71 -0.30 -7.70 -5.63
C PRO A 71 -1.40 -8.45 -4.88
N ALA A 72 -2.54 -7.81 -4.67
CA ALA A 72 -3.72 -8.38 -4.03
C ALA A 72 -4.99 -7.91 -4.74
N LEU A 73 -5.99 -8.79 -4.79
CA LEU A 73 -7.36 -8.46 -5.20
C LEU A 73 -8.23 -8.58 -3.97
N PHE A 74 -8.91 -7.50 -3.60
CA PHE A 74 -9.84 -7.52 -2.47
C PHE A 74 -11.22 -8.00 -2.91
N ASN A 75 -12.06 -8.38 -1.93
CA ASN A 75 -13.38 -8.99 -2.20
C ASN A 75 -14.37 -8.04 -2.89
N ASP A 76 -14.10 -6.74 -2.85
CA ASP A 76 -14.84 -5.70 -3.58
C ASP A 76 -14.40 -5.55 -5.05
N GLY A 77 -13.44 -6.37 -5.49
CA GLY A 77 -12.84 -6.30 -6.82
C GLY A 77 -11.77 -5.22 -6.97
N GLY A 78 -11.44 -4.48 -5.92
CA GLY A 78 -10.37 -3.50 -5.93
C GLY A 78 -9.00 -4.17 -6.06
N ILE A 79 -8.10 -3.50 -6.78
CA ILE A 79 -6.74 -3.99 -7.05
C ILE A 79 -5.76 -3.23 -6.18
N TYR A 80 -4.93 -3.96 -5.45
CA TYR A 80 -4.04 -3.43 -4.43
C TYR A 80 -2.61 -3.94 -4.59
N VAL A 81 -1.67 -3.18 -4.05
CA VAL A 81 -0.34 -3.63 -3.68
C VAL A 81 -0.18 -3.52 -2.17
N VAL A 82 0.31 -4.58 -1.56
CA VAL A 82 0.42 -4.74 -0.10
C VAL A 82 1.87 -4.91 0.29
N ARG A 83 2.30 -4.25 1.36
CA ARG A 83 3.65 -4.38 1.91
C ARG A 83 3.61 -4.46 3.43
N ARG A 84 4.48 -5.30 3.98
CA ARG A 84 4.81 -5.26 5.41
C ARG A 84 5.87 -4.21 5.64
N LEU A 85 5.60 -3.27 6.54
CA LEU A 85 6.57 -2.28 6.95
C LEU A 85 7.59 -2.91 7.90
N SER A 86 8.83 -2.45 7.79
CA SER A 86 9.85 -2.57 8.80
C SER A 86 9.56 -1.63 9.97
N SER A 87 10.18 -1.89 11.13
CA SER A 87 10.05 -1.01 12.31
C SER A 87 10.47 0.44 12.01
N GLU A 88 11.48 0.65 11.17
CA GLU A 88 11.93 1.98 10.76
C GLU A 88 10.90 2.68 9.85
N GLU A 89 10.32 1.97 8.90
CA GLU A 89 9.26 2.52 8.04
C GLU A 89 7.99 2.83 8.86
N GLU A 90 7.65 2.03 9.88
CA GLU A 90 6.54 2.31 10.80
C GLU A 90 6.73 3.58 11.63
N GLU A 91 7.96 4.03 11.82
CA GLU A 91 8.33 5.26 12.50
C GLU A 91 8.52 6.44 11.52
N GLY A 92 8.31 6.20 10.22
CA GLY A 92 8.39 7.23 9.18
C GLY A 92 9.80 7.47 8.66
N GLY A 93 10.67 6.46 8.73
CA GLY A 93 12.04 6.52 8.21
C GLY A 93 12.14 6.92 6.73
N ASP A 94 13.37 7.16 6.29
CA ASP A 94 13.66 7.77 4.98
C ASP A 94 13.24 6.88 3.80
N GLU A 95 13.35 5.55 3.96
CA GLU A 95 12.98 4.58 2.94
C GLU A 95 11.45 4.52 2.71
N LEU A 96 10.62 5.06 3.62
CA LEU A 96 9.18 5.00 3.43
C LEU A 96 8.73 5.77 2.18
N ASP A 97 9.35 6.91 1.88
CA ASP A 97 8.97 7.73 0.71
C ASP A 97 9.26 7.00 -0.61
N SER A 98 10.46 6.43 -0.77
CA SER A 98 10.84 5.66 -1.97
C SER A 98 9.94 4.43 -2.17
N GLN A 99 9.54 3.76 -1.08
CA GLN A 99 8.65 2.61 -1.18
C GLN A 99 7.23 3.00 -1.56
N LEU A 100 6.74 4.15 -1.09
CA LEU A 100 5.44 4.68 -1.49
C LEU A 100 5.44 5.11 -2.96
N GLU A 101 6.53 5.70 -3.46
CA GLU A 101 6.70 6.00 -4.88
C GLU A 101 6.66 4.73 -5.74
N ALA A 102 7.37 3.67 -5.33
CA ALA A 102 7.36 2.38 -6.03
C ALA A 102 5.96 1.74 -6.07
N ALA A 103 5.15 1.87 -5.00
CA ALA A 103 3.77 1.41 -4.99
C ALA A 103 2.90 2.20 -5.97
N LEU A 104 3.05 3.51 -6.01
CA LEU A 104 2.31 4.39 -6.92
C LEU A 104 2.66 4.09 -8.38
N GLU A 105 3.94 3.80 -8.67
CA GLU A 105 4.38 3.40 -10.01
C GLU A 105 3.77 2.06 -10.45
N LEU A 106 3.65 1.07 -9.54
CA LEU A 106 2.94 -0.17 -9.85
C LEU A 106 1.47 0.07 -10.22
N LEU A 107 0.83 1.07 -9.60
CA LEU A 107 -0.57 1.44 -9.74
C LEU A 107 -0.87 2.49 -10.83
N ASN A 108 0.14 2.90 -11.62
CA ASN A 108 0.00 3.84 -12.76
C ASN A 108 0.15 3.12 -14.09
#